data_AF-A0A336MWD6-F1
#
_entry.id   AF-A0A336MWD6-F1
#
_cell.length_a   1.000
_cell.length_b   1.000
_cell.length_c   1.000
_cell.angle_alpha   90.00
_cell.angle_beta   90.00
_cell.angle_gamma   90.00
#
_symmetry.space_group_name_H-M   'P 1'
#
loop_
_entity.id
_entity.type
_entity.pdbx_description
1 polymer ?
#
loop_
_entity_poly.entity_id
_entity_poly.type
_entity_poly.pdbx_seq_one_letter_code
_entity_poly.pdbx_strand_id
1 'polypeptide(L)'
;MKRTLSIAILLLLLNLVASQIFDPNVLQNPCISQNTCRDCIQTKGCAWCLQPPSDQFSNDQPRCFQPSLSDYDRCPEEFTWNPDNEQRIVIERALSRSSAAGISGGGYEEGAYVEEGYSGSSSYQGHYHEEHGASGSYGASGHRHIVQISPQRMNLKLRINEAHRISFRYARAEDYPVDLYYLMDLSKSMEDDKEKLSKLGDLLAETMTNITRNFRLGFGSFVDKVLMPYVSTVPKK
;
A
#
# COMPACT_ATOMS: atom_id res chain seq x y z
N MET A 1 35.55 51.32 -2.99
CA MET A 1 35.22 50.48 -4.16
C MET A 1 34.62 49.12 -3.80
N LYS A 2 35.18 48.32 -2.88
CA LYS A 2 34.61 46.99 -2.53
C LYS A 2 33.22 47.04 -1.85
N ARG A 3 32.97 48.05 -1.00
CA ARG A 3 31.67 48.24 -0.31
C ARG A 3 30.55 48.71 -1.24
N THR A 4 30.84 49.62 -2.16
CA THR A 4 29.88 50.11 -3.16
C THR A 4 29.51 49.01 -4.16
N LEU A 5 30.47 48.15 -4.53
CA LEU A 5 30.22 46.99 -5.39
C LEU A 5 29.35 45.92 -4.70
N SER A 6 29.56 45.67 -3.41
CA SER A 6 28.74 44.71 -2.64
C SER A 6 27.30 45.18 -2.47
N ILE A 7 27.07 46.47 -2.25
CA ILE A 7 25.71 47.05 -2.16
C ILE A 7 25.01 46.99 -3.53
N ALA A 8 25.72 47.29 -4.61
CA ALA A 8 25.18 47.19 -5.96
C ALA A 8 24.78 45.75 -6.32
N ILE A 9 25.62 44.76 -5.96
CA ILE A 9 25.31 43.33 -6.18
C ILE A 9 24.13 42.88 -5.33
N LEU A 10 24.04 43.31 -4.07
CA LEU A 10 22.90 42.98 -3.20
C LEU A 10 21.59 43.56 -3.72
N LEU A 11 21.60 44.81 -4.21
CA LEU A 11 20.43 45.43 -4.84
C LEU A 11 20.07 44.75 -6.17
N LEU A 12 21.06 44.29 -6.95
CA LEU A 12 20.80 43.54 -8.18
C LEU A 12 20.16 42.18 -7.87
N LEU A 13 20.65 41.48 -6.84
CA LEU A 13 20.11 40.19 -6.39
C LEU A 13 18.70 40.33 -5.80
N LEU A 14 18.42 41.39 -5.04
CA LEU A 14 17.07 41.69 -4.53
C LEU A 14 16.07 41.93 -5.67
N ASN A 15 16.47 42.65 -6.72
CA ASN A 15 15.62 42.86 -7.91
C ASN A 15 15.45 41.57 -8.75
N LEU A 16 16.48 40.72 -8.84
CA LEU A 16 16.38 39.42 -9.52
C LEU A 16 15.43 38.46 -8.78
N VAL A 17 15.46 38.44 -7.44
CA VAL A 17 14.55 37.60 -6.63
C VAL A 17 13.10 38.11 -6.72
N ALA A 18 12.88 39.42 -6.74
CA ALA A 18 11.53 39.99 -6.85
C ALA A 18 10.82 39.68 -8.19
N SER A 19 11.60 39.48 -9.26
CA SER A 19 11.07 39.19 -10.61
C SER A 19 10.78 37.71 -10.88
N GLN A 20 11.09 36.81 -9.93
CA GLN A 20 10.78 35.37 -10.05
C GLN A 20 9.62 34.89 -9.18
N ILE A 21 8.92 35.80 -8.46
CA ILE A 21 7.88 35.41 -7.49
C ILE A 21 6.45 35.70 -7.98
N PHE A 22 6.27 36.46 -9.06
CA PHE A 22 4.93 36.80 -9.55
C PHE A 22 4.75 36.45 -11.02
N ASP A 23 4.12 35.29 -11.27
CA ASP A 23 3.41 35.02 -12.51
C ASP A 23 2.09 35.82 -12.51
N PRO A 24 1.91 36.83 -13.38
CA PRO A 24 0.71 37.66 -13.41
C PRO A 24 -0.55 36.92 -13.91
N ASN A 25 -0.43 35.65 -14.32
CA ASN A 25 -1.56 34.81 -14.76
C ASN A 25 -2.22 34.00 -13.62
N VAL A 26 -1.80 34.17 -12.37
CA VAL A 26 -2.30 33.36 -11.22
C VAL A 26 -3.62 33.89 -10.62
N LEU A 27 -4.19 34.99 -11.14
CA LEU A 27 -5.42 35.59 -10.60
C LEU A 27 -6.66 35.50 -11.49
N GLN A 28 -6.67 34.63 -12.50
CA GLN A 28 -7.92 34.28 -13.17
C GLN A 28 -8.52 33.05 -12.52
N ASN A 29 -9.71 33.20 -11.93
CA ASN A 29 -10.48 32.10 -11.38
C ASN A 29 -10.79 31.08 -12.51
N PRO A 30 -10.21 29.86 -12.46
CA PRO A 30 -10.31 28.88 -13.55
C PRO A 30 -11.73 28.31 -13.69
N CYS A 31 -12.63 28.57 -12.73
CA CYS A 31 -14.02 28.15 -12.77
C CYS A 31 -14.85 28.99 -13.75
N ILE A 32 -14.48 30.25 -13.99
CA ILE A 32 -15.30 31.19 -14.79
C ILE A 32 -15.33 30.82 -16.28
N SER A 33 -14.29 30.14 -16.78
CA SER A 33 -14.21 29.71 -18.18
C SER A 33 -15.06 28.47 -18.50
N GLN A 34 -15.67 27.84 -17.48
CA GLN A 34 -16.39 26.58 -17.63
C GLN A 34 -17.90 26.79 -17.72
N ASN A 35 -18.48 26.41 -18.87
CA ASN A 35 -19.92 26.60 -19.16
C ASN A 35 -20.75 25.33 -18.93
N THR A 36 -20.13 24.19 -18.63
CA THR A 36 -20.84 22.93 -18.36
C THR A 36 -20.53 22.43 -16.95
N CYS A 37 -21.48 21.73 -16.33
CA CYS A 37 -21.28 21.09 -15.03
C CYS A 37 -20.11 20.10 -15.08
N ARG A 38 -19.99 19.35 -16.18
CA ARG A 38 -18.92 18.38 -16.36
C ARG A 38 -17.55 19.06 -16.25
N ASP A 39 -17.28 20.07 -17.07
CA ASP A 39 -15.96 20.70 -17.13
C ASP A 39 -15.66 21.51 -15.86
N CYS A 40 -16.69 22.11 -15.27
CA CYS A 40 -16.62 22.79 -13.97
C CYS A 40 -16.16 21.85 -12.85
N ILE A 41 -16.81 20.70 -12.69
CA ILE A 41 -16.48 19.76 -11.61
C ILE A 41 -15.10 19.12 -11.82
N GLN A 42 -14.65 19.02 -13.07
CA GLN A 42 -13.29 18.55 -13.37
C GLN A 42 -12.20 19.58 -13.05
N THR A 43 -12.57 20.83 -12.87
CA THR A 43 -11.67 21.91 -12.49
C THR A 43 -11.54 21.92 -10.96
N LYS A 44 -10.29 21.90 -10.48
CA LYS A 44 -9.98 21.82 -9.05
C LYS A 44 -10.49 23.06 -8.31
N GLY A 45 -11.24 22.85 -7.22
CA GLY A 45 -11.72 23.93 -6.35
C GLY A 45 -12.97 24.65 -6.85
N CYS A 46 -13.63 24.19 -7.91
CA CYS A 46 -14.86 24.77 -8.40
C CYS A 46 -16.11 24.08 -7.83
N ALA A 47 -17.27 24.70 -7.94
CA ALA A 47 -18.57 24.11 -7.65
C ALA A 47 -19.58 24.58 -8.70
N TRP A 48 -20.67 23.83 -8.87
CA TRP A 48 -21.69 24.11 -9.87
C TRP A 48 -23.02 24.50 -9.22
N CYS A 49 -23.60 25.62 -9.65
CA CYS A 49 -24.89 26.10 -9.17
C CYS A 49 -26.07 25.59 -10.01
N LEU A 50 -26.98 24.86 -9.36
CA LEU A 50 -28.20 24.30 -9.94
C LEU A 50 -29.43 25.21 -9.77
N GLN A 51 -29.27 26.40 -9.17
CA GLN A 51 -30.36 27.34 -8.91
C GLN A 51 -31.11 27.65 -10.23
N PRO A 52 -32.45 27.50 -10.25
CA PRO A 52 -33.24 27.91 -11.39
C PRO A 52 -33.19 29.44 -11.55
N PRO A 53 -33.34 29.96 -12.78
CA PRO A 53 -33.40 31.39 -13.02
C PRO A 53 -34.55 32.01 -12.22
N SER A 54 -34.28 33.07 -11.48
CA SER A 54 -35.26 33.81 -10.67
C SER A 54 -34.98 35.30 -10.79
N ASP A 55 -35.87 36.16 -10.29
CA ASP A 55 -35.69 37.61 -10.35
C ASP A 55 -34.37 38.11 -9.69
N GLN A 56 -33.75 37.27 -8.85
CA GLN A 56 -32.46 37.52 -8.18
C GLN A 56 -31.25 36.85 -8.88
N PHE A 57 -31.49 35.96 -9.85
CA PHE A 57 -30.45 35.21 -10.55
C PHE A 57 -30.68 35.24 -12.06
N SER A 58 -30.01 36.16 -12.74
CA SER A 58 -30.12 36.30 -14.19
C SER A 58 -29.51 35.10 -14.93
N ASN A 59 -30.08 34.75 -16.08
CA ASN A 59 -29.58 33.66 -16.95
C ASN A 59 -28.12 33.87 -17.41
N ASP A 60 -27.60 35.10 -17.32
CA ASP A 60 -26.26 35.47 -17.76
C ASP A 60 -25.18 35.22 -16.70
N GLN A 61 -25.54 34.79 -15.48
CA GLN A 61 -24.53 34.48 -14.47
C GLN A 61 -23.89 33.10 -14.69
N PRO A 62 -22.54 32.98 -14.66
CA PRO A 62 -21.88 31.71 -14.79
C PRO A 62 -22.22 30.83 -13.58
N ARG A 63 -22.68 29.61 -13.88
CA ARG A 63 -23.08 28.60 -12.88
C ARG A 63 -21.87 27.96 -12.19
N CYS A 64 -20.71 27.95 -12.84
CA CYS A 64 -19.47 27.48 -12.24
C CYS A 64 -18.83 28.60 -11.40
N PHE A 65 -18.50 28.31 -10.15
CA PHE A 65 -17.91 29.28 -9.22
C PHE A 65 -16.88 28.61 -8.30
N GLN A 66 -16.08 29.41 -7.59
CA GLN A 66 -15.08 28.91 -6.64
C GLN A 66 -15.52 29.22 -5.21
N PRO A 67 -15.93 28.22 -4.40
CA PRO A 67 -16.43 28.44 -3.04
C PRO A 67 -15.46 29.18 -2.12
N SER A 68 -14.15 29.05 -2.35
CA SER A 68 -13.11 29.65 -1.51
C SER A 68 -12.80 31.12 -1.81
N LEU A 69 -13.26 31.65 -2.95
CA LEU A 69 -12.93 33.01 -3.43
C LEU A 69 -14.15 33.90 -3.65
N SER A 70 -15.34 33.31 -3.81
CA SER A 70 -16.56 34.09 -4.00
C SER A 70 -17.24 34.34 -2.66
N ASP A 71 -17.53 35.61 -2.42
CA ASP A 71 -18.58 36.13 -1.55
C ASP A 71 -19.68 35.09 -1.27
N TYR A 72 -19.97 34.88 0.02
CA TYR A 72 -20.65 33.73 0.62
C TYR A 72 -22.08 33.43 0.10
N ASP A 73 -22.59 34.21 -0.86
CA ASP A 73 -24.02 34.28 -1.24
C ASP A 73 -24.30 34.01 -2.74
N ARG A 74 -23.35 33.47 -3.51
CA ARG A 74 -23.56 33.29 -4.97
C ARG A 74 -24.53 32.16 -5.34
N CYS A 75 -24.59 31.10 -4.54
CA CYS A 75 -25.51 29.98 -4.74
C CYS A 75 -25.87 29.39 -3.36
N PRO A 76 -27.16 29.18 -3.05
CA PRO A 76 -27.55 28.50 -1.82
C PRO A 76 -26.96 27.09 -1.74
N GLU A 77 -26.67 26.60 -0.54
CA GLU A 77 -26.05 25.27 -0.33
C GLU A 77 -26.92 24.15 -0.91
N GLU A 78 -28.25 24.28 -0.85
CA GLU A 78 -29.18 23.28 -1.38
C GLU A 78 -29.17 23.16 -2.92
N PHE A 79 -28.66 24.19 -3.60
CA PHE A 79 -28.49 24.19 -5.06
C PHE A 79 -27.02 24.07 -5.48
N THR A 80 -26.10 23.91 -4.53
CA THR A 80 -24.68 23.79 -4.80
C THR A 80 -24.28 22.34 -5.00
N TRP A 81 -23.85 22.00 -6.21
CA TRP A 81 -23.25 20.71 -6.52
C TRP A 81 -21.73 20.81 -6.42
N ASN A 82 -21.16 20.21 -5.38
CA ASN A 82 -19.73 20.14 -5.14
C ASN A 82 -19.36 18.72 -4.64
N PRO A 83 -19.01 17.77 -5.52
CA PRO A 83 -18.67 16.42 -5.11
C PRO A 83 -17.26 16.39 -4.51
N ASP A 84 -17.18 16.02 -3.24
CA ASP A 84 -15.91 15.86 -2.52
C ASP A 84 -15.31 14.46 -2.72
N ASN A 85 -14.03 14.33 -2.37
CA ASN A 85 -13.36 13.05 -2.26
C ASN A 85 -13.96 12.23 -1.09
N GLU A 86 -14.44 11.02 -1.34
CA GLU A 86 -14.93 10.11 -0.30
C GLU A 86 -13.98 8.92 -0.13
N GLN A 87 -13.66 8.60 1.13
CA GLN A 87 -12.86 7.45 1.52
C GLN A 87 -13.67 6.55 2.46
N ARG A 88 -13.81 5.28 2.09
CA ARG A 88 -14.42 4.26 2.95
C ARG A 88 -13.48 3.08 3.13
N ILE A 89 -13.04 2.85 4.36
CA ILE A 89 -12.24 1.68 4.72
C ILE A 89 -13.16 0.46 4.81
N VAL A 90 -12.84 -0.59 4.07
CA VAL A 90 -13.64 -1.84 4.02
C VAL A 90 -13.03 -2.90 4.92
N ILE A 91 -11.70 -3.00 4.96
CA ILE A 91 -10.98 -3.97 5.78
C ILE A 91 -9.78 -3.29 6.43
N GLU A 92 -9.77 -3.26 7.78
CA GLU A 92 -8.73 -2.66 8.61
C GLU A 92 -8.32 -3.57 9.76
N ARG A 93 -7.61 -4.65 9.44
CA ARG A 93 -7.02 -5.54 10.42
C ARG A 93 -5.90 -4.81 11.17
N ALA A 94 -5.88 -5.02 12.50
CA ALA A 94 -4.84 -4.48 13.36
C ALA A 94 -3.46 -5.02 12.97
N LEU A 95 -2.45 -4.17 13.11
CA LEU A 95 -1.06 -4.54 12.84
C LEU A 95 -0.58 -5.59 13.85
N SER A 96 0.06 -6.64 13.36
CA SER A 96 0.69 -7.67 14.18
C SER A 96 2.01 -7.13 14.75
N ARG A 97 1.95 -6.42 15.88
CA ARG A 97 3.15 -6.06 16.66
C ARG A 97 3.61 -7.23 17.52
N SER A 98 4.93 -7.28 17.72
CA SER A 98 5.70 -8.03 18.73
C SER A 98 4.86 -8.80 19.75
N SER A 99 4.91 -10.12 19.68
CA SER A 99 4.56 -11.06 20.75
C SER A 99 3.26 -10.77 21.54
N ALA A 100 2.11 -10.79 20.87
CA ALA A 100 0.99 -11.54 21.46
C ALA A 100 1.24 -13.03 21.20
N ALA A 101 2.28 -13.56 21.85
CA ALA A 101 2.20 -14.94 22.28
C ALA A 101 1.02 -14.98 23.24
N GLY A 102 -0.16 -15.33 22.72
CA GLY A 102 -1.24 -15.81 23.55
C GLY A 102 -0.68 -17.01 24.30
N ILE A 103 -0.18 -16.76 25.51
CA ILE A 103 -0.20 -17.73 26.59
C ILE A 103 -1.67 -18.04 26.74
N SER A 104 -2.13 -19.09 26.07
CA SER A 104 -3.37 -19.77 26.45
C SER A 104 -3.07 -20.38 27.81
N GLY A 105 -3.24 -19.57 28.86
CA GLY A 105 -3.32 -20.03 30.23
C GLY A 105 -4.55 -20.91 30.31
N GLY A 106 -4.36 -22.22 30.17
CA GLY A 106 -5.35 -23.21 30.54
C GLY A 106 -5.40 -23.24 32.06
N GLY A 107 -6.43 -22.61 32.62
CA GLY A 107 -6.80 -22.79 34.01
C GLY A 107 -7.10 -24.28 34.26
N TYR A 108 -6.56 -24.77 35.36
CA TYR A 108 -6.92 -26.05 35.94
C TYR A 108 -8.36 -25.91 36.47
N GLU A 109 -9.31 -26.63 35.86
CA GLU A 109 -10.59 -26.94 36.49
C GLU A 109 -10.59 -28.42 36.84
N GLU A 110 -10.87 -28.68 38.11
CA GLU A 110 -10.84 -29.97 38.78
C GLU A 110 -12.26 -30.57 38.84
N GLY A 111 -12.35 -31.89 38.63
CA GLY A 111 -13.57 -32.72 38.73
C GLY A 111 -14.18 -33.09 37.38
N ALA A 112 -14.68 -34.30 37.10
CA ALA A 112 -14.86 -35.52 37.88
C ALA A 112 -14.93 -36.72 36.91
N TYR A 113 -14.68 -37.91 37.47
CA TYR A 113 -14.81 -39.28 36.96
C TYR A 113 -16.08 -39.59 36.14
N VAL A 114 -15.97 -40.39 35.05
CA VAL A 114 -16.61 -41.72 34.80
C VAL A 114 -16.10 -42.31 33.46
N GLU A 115 -15.93 -43.63 33.44
CA GLU A 115 -15.36 -44.53 32.42
C GLU A 115 -16.27 -44.90 31.21
N GLU A 116 -15.58 -45.32 30.13
CA GLU A 116 -15.85 -46.30 29.07
C GLU A 116 -17.10 -46.27 28.14
N GLY A 117 -16.82 -46.57 26.86
CA GLY A 117 -17.79 -47.05 25.88
C GLY A 117 -17.30 -46.99 24.43
N TYR A 118 -16.68 -48.07 23.93
CA TYR A 118 -16.48 -48.31 22.50
C TYR A 118 -17.84 -48.54 21.79
N SER A 119 -17.99 -48.07 20.54
CA SER A 119 -18.54 -48.80 19.37
C SER A 119 -19.00 -47.83 18.29
N GLY A 120 -18.51 -48.02 17.06
CA GLY A 120 -18.95 -47.28 15.89
C GLY A 120 -20.20 -47.87 15.22
N SER A 121 -20.87 -47.07 14.40
CA SER A 121 -21.41 -47.49 13.09
C SER A 121 -22.08 -46.31 12.39
N SER A 122 -21.85 -46.25 11.09
CA SER A 122 -22.39 -45.33 10.09
C SER A 122 -23.91 -45.38 9.92
N SER A 123 -24.52 -44.23 9.60
CA SER A 123 -25.71 -44.18 8.73
C SER A 123 -25.91 -42.77 8.15
N TYR A 124 -26.00 -42.72 6.82
CA TYR A 124 -26.39 -41.57 6.01
C TYR A 124 -27.84 -41.15 6.29
N GLN A 125 -28.11 -39.85 6.41
CA GLN A 125 -29.38 -39.24 6.02
C GLN A 125 -29.17 -37.73 5.82
N GLY A 126 -29.35 -37.25 4.58
CA GLY A 126 -29.24 -35.83 4.23
C GLY A 126 -30.51 -35.05 4.56
N HIS A 127 -30.35 -33.82 5.03
CA HIS A 127 -31.39 -32.81 5.10
C HIS A 127 -30.78 -31.45 4.71
N TYR A 128 -31.36 -30.80 3.71
CA TYR A 128 -30.95 -29.49 3.22
C TYR A 128 -31.39 -28.42 4.23
N HIS A 129 -30.42 -27.64 4.73
CA HIS A 129 -30.66 -26.35 5.37
C HIS A 129 -29.68 -25.33 4.81
N GLU A 130 -30.25 -24.27 4.24
CA GLU A 130 -29.57 -23.07 3.74
C GLU A 130 -28.73 -22.44 4.86
N GLU A 131 -27.41 -22.37 4.67
CA GLU A 131 -26.49 -21.69 5.58
C GLU A 131 -26.06 -20.34 5.00
N HIS A 132 -26.30 -19.28 5.75
CA HIS A 132 -25.68 -17.97 5.52
C HIS A 132 -24.16 -18.10 5.55
N GLY A 133 -23.52 -17.67 4.47
CA GLY A 133 -22.10 -17.90 4.17
C GLY A 133 -21.14 -17.71 5.34
N ALA A 134 -20.68 -18.83 5.88
CA ALA A 134 -19.56 -18.90 6.79
C ALA A 134 -18.25 -18.55 6.06
N SER A 135 -17.42 -17.78 6.77
CA SER A 135 -16.04 -17.49 6.44
C SER A 135 -15.30 -18.75 6.02
N GLY A 136 -14.82 -18.78 4.78
CA GLY A 136 -14.00 -19.86 4.24
C GLY A 136 -12.76 -20.07 5.11
N SER A 137 -12.80 -21.16 5.89
CA SER A 137 -11.64 -21.75 6.55
C SER A 137 -10.75 -22.35 5.46
N TYR A 138 -9.80 -21.55 4.98
CA TYR A 138 -8.68 -22.08 4.21
C TYR A 138 -7.77 -22.84 5.16
N GLY A 139 -7.51 -24.10 4.79
CA GLY A 139 -6.85 -25.11 5.59
C GLY A 139 -5.61 -24.62 6.33
N ALA A 140 -5.54 -25.05 7.59
CA ALA A 140 -4.42 -24.91 8.48
C ALA A 140 -3.14 -25.52 7.87
N SER A 141 -2.31 -24.67 7.27
CA SER A 141 -0.87 -24.76 7.46
C SER A 141 -0.47 -23.55 8.31
N GLY A 142 0.20 -23.80 9.44
CA GLY A 142 0.31 -22.89 10.59
C GLY A 142 1.11 -21.60 10.39
N HIS A 143 0.76 -20.78 9.40
CA HIS A 143 1.24 -19.41 9.30
C HIS A 143 0.22 -18.51 9.99
N ARG A 144 0.56 -18.04 11.19
CA ARG A 144 -0.17 -16.93 11.82
C ARG A 144 -0.31 -15.82 10.77
N HIS A 145 -1.52 -15.31 10.57
CA HIS A 145 -1.78 -14.27 9.57
C HIS A 145 -1.17 -12.94 10.05
N ILE A 146 0.10 -12.71 9.75
CA ILE A 146 0.85 -11.51 10.13
C ILE A 146 0.39 -10.34 9.26
N VAL A 147 -0.13 -9.29 9.89
CA VAL A 147 -0.57 -8.05 9.24
C VAL A 147 0.47 -6.96 9.50
N GLN A 148 1.28 -6.64 8.50
CA GLN A 148 2.30 -5.57 8.62
C GLN A 148 1.83 -4.21 8.09
N ILE A 149 0.77 -4.18 7.27
CA ILE A 149 0.24 -2.95 6.65
C ILE A 149 -1.26 -2.87 6.89
N SER A 150 -1.74 -1.67 7.22
CA SER A 150 -3.15 -1.36 7.38
C SER A 150 -3.48 0.01 6.77
N PRO A 151 -4.65 0.20 6.11
CA PRO A 151 -5.74 -0.78 5.87
C PRO A 151 -5.44 -1.76 4.72
N GLN A 152 -6.20 -2.86 4.62
CA GLN A 152 -6.02 -3.86 3.55
C GLN A 152 -6.96 -3.67 2.37
N ARG A 153 -8.11 -3.00 2.58
CA ARG A 153 -9.06 -2.69 1.52
C ARG A 153 -9.78 -1.39 1.80
N MET A 154 -9.85 -0.52 0.80
CA MET A 154 -10.60 0.73 0.84
C MET A 154 -11.32 0.95 -0.49
N ASN A 155 -12.46 1.65 -0.43
CA ASN A 155 -13.15 2.21 -1.58
C ASN A 155 -12.90 3.71 -1.58
N LEU A 156 -12.46 4.24 -2.72
CA LEU A 156 -12.18 5.65 -2.92
C LEU A 156 -13.07 6.17 -4.04
N LYS A 157 -13.77 7.27 -3.79
CA LYS A 157 -14.47 8.04 -4.82
C LYS A 157 -13.75 9.37 -4.91
N LEU A 158 -13.00 9.55 -5.97
CA LEU A 158 -12.11 10.71 -6.12
C LEU A 158 -12.68 11.71 -7.11
N ARG A 159 -12.59 12.99 -6.76
CA ARG A 159 -12.77 14.10 -7.68
C ARG A 159 -11.53 14.20 -8.55
N ILE A 160 -11.74 14.31 -9.87
CA ILE A 160 -10.62 14.43 -10.81
C ILE A 160 -9.80 15.69 -10.51
N ASN A 161 -8.48 15.59 -10.73
CA ASN A 161 -7.51 16.67 -10.50
C ASN A 161 -7.40 17.17 -9.04
N GLU A 162 -8.08 16.52 -8.10
CA GLU A 162 -7.94 16.79 -6.66
C GLU A 162 -7.11 15.69 -6.00
N ALA A 163 -6.11 16.09 -5.22
CA ALA A 163 -5.23 15.16 -4.54
C ALA A 163 -5.88 14.70 -3.23
N HIS A 164 -6.12 13.39 -3.09
CA HIS A 164 -6.56 12.77 -1.84
C HIS A 164 -5.40 12.05 -1.16
N ARG A 165 -5.16 12.36 0.12
CA ARG A 165 -4.06 11.74 0.89
C ARG A 165 -4.58 10.53 1.66
N ILE A 166 -4.00 9.38 1.37
CA ILE A 166 -4.32 8.12 2.05
C ILE A 166 -3.23 7.84 3.08
N SER A 167 -3.63 7.55 4.32
CA SER A 167 -2.71 7.15 5.38
C SER A 167 -2.61 5.62 5.45
N PHE A 168 -1.37 5.13 5.39
CA PHE A 168 -1.06 3.73 5.65
C PHE A 168 -0.23 3.63 6.92
N ARG A 169 -0.48 2.58 7.69
CA ARG A 169 0.27 2.24 8.90
C ARG A 169 1.09 1.00 8.62
N TYR A 170 2.38 1.05 8.95
CA TYR A 170 3.30 -0.07 8.80
C TYR A 170 3.89 -0.46 10.16
N ALA A 171 4.00 -1.76 10.43
CA ALA A 171 4.77 -2.30 11.54
C ALA A 171 5.52 -3.55 11.07
N ARG A 172 6.82 -3.61 11.37
CA ARG A 172 7.66 -4.78 11.12
C ARG A 172 7.27 -5.91 12.08
N ALA A 173 7.15 -7.12 11.55
CA ALA A 173 6.99 -8.33 12.36
C ALA A 173 8.35 -8.87 12.82
N GLU A 174 8.42 -9.42 14.04
CA GLU A 174 9.66 -9.96 14.62
C GLU A 174 9.98 -11.37 14.11
N ASP A 175 8.98 -12.24 14.01
CA ASP A 175 9.12 -13.64 13.57
C ASP A 175 8.42 -13.84 12.22
N TYR A 176 9.12 -13.45 11.14
CA TYR A 176 8.61 -13.56 9.76
C TYR A 176 9.38 -14.66 9.01
N PRO A 177 8.71 -15.53 8.23
CA PRO A 177 9.39 -16.60 7.50
C PRO A 177 10.37 -16.04 6.48
N VAL A 178 11.52 -16.71 6.34
CA VAL A 178 12.57 -16.32 5.40
C VAL A 178 12.94 -17.51 4.53
N ASP A 179 12.83 -17.32 3.21
CA ASP A 179 13.31 -18.26 2.21
C ASP A 179 14.59 -17.69 1.58
N LEU A 180 15.71 -18.37 1.75
CA LEU A 180 17.00 -18.00 1.16
C LEU A 180 17.38 -19.03 0.11
N TYR A 181 17.59 -18.58 -1.13
CA TYR A 181 18.04 -19.44 -2.22
C TYR A 181 19.47 -19.08 -2.62
N TYR A 182 20.39 -19.99 -2.35
CA TYR A 182 21.80 -19.82 -2.68
C TYR A 182 22.08 -20.39 -4.07
N LEU A 183 22.40 -19.54 -5.04
CA LEU A 183 22.76 -19.93 -6.40
C LEU A 183 24.27 -19.77 -6.60
N MET A 184 24.96 -20.90 -6.74
CA MET A 184 26.42 -20.97 -6.77
C MET A 184 26.96 -21.24 -8.16
N ASP A 185 28.08 -20.62 -8.52
CA ASP A 185 28.86 -21.04 -9.68
C ASP A 185 29.68 -22.29 -9.31
N LEU A 186 29.56 -23.37 -10.10
CA LEU A 186 30.35 -24.60 -9.97
C LEU A 186 31.46 -24.72 -11.02
N SER A 187 31.87 -23.61 -11.62
CA SER A 187 33.05 -23.54 -12.49
C SER A 187 34.34 -23.93 -11.74
N LYS A 188 35.38 -24.29 -12.50
CA LYS A 188 36.67 -24.73 -11.93
C LYS A 188 37.32 -23.69 -11.03
N SER A 189 37.08 -22.40 -11.26
CA SER A 189 37.61 -21.32 -10.40
C SER A 189 36.96 -21.26 -9.02
N MET A 190 35.80 -21.89 -8.83
CA MET A 190 35.07 -21.94 -7.55
C MET A 190 35.31 -23.25 -6.77
N GLU A 191 36.29 -24.06 -7.21
CA GLU A 191 36.54 -25.39 -6.64
C GLU A 191 36.93 -25.33 -5.16
N ASP A 192 37.76 -24.37 -4.74
CA ASP A 192 38.17 -24.21 -3.34
C ASP A 192 37.07 -23.58 -2.48
N ASP A 193 36.20 -22.77 -3.07
CA ASP A 193 35.09 -22.13 -2.38
C ASP A 193 33.90 -23.08 -2.14
N LYS A 194 33.73 -24.11 -2.97
CA LYS A 194 32.73 -25.16 -2.76
C LYS A 194 32.83 -25.78 -1.36
N GLU A 195 34.04 -26.07 -0.90
CA GLU A 195 34.26 -26.67 0.42
C GLU A 195 33.96 -25.69 1.56
N LYS A 196 34.27 -24.40 1.37
CA LYS A 196 33.97 -23.34 2.34
C LYS A 196 32.45 -23.10 2.43
N LEU A 197 31.77 -23.09 1.28
CA LEU A 197 30.33 -22.84 1.18
C LEU A 197 29.51 -23.99 1.76
N SER A 198 30.00 -25.23 1.65
CA SER A 198 29.40 -26.36 2.35
C SER A 198 29.38 -26.17 3.86
N LYS A 199 30.50 -25.70 4.45
CA LYS A 199 30.60 -25.44 5.90
C LYS A 199 29.79 -24.21 6.32
N LEU A 200 29.72 -23.19 5.45
CA LEU A 200 28.97 -21.97 5.70
C LEU A 200 27.45 -22.21 5.68
N GLY A 201 26.96 -23.18 4.89
CA GLY A 201 25.55 -23.54 4.84
C GLY A 201 24.99 -23.96 6.21
N ASP A 202 25.74 -24.79 6.94
CA ASP A 202 25.35 -25.25 8.28
C ASP A 202 25.33 -24.09 9.28
N LEU A 203 26.38 -23.26 9.28
CA LEU A 203 26.47 -22.07 10.13
C LEU A 203 25.36 -21.06 9.82
N LEU A 204 25.02 -20.89 8.55
CA LEU A 204 23.94 -20.00 8.12
C LEU A 204 22.58 -20.52 8.61
N ALA A 205 22.31 -21.83 8.47
CA ALA A 205 21.07 -22.42 8.95
C ALA A 205 20.92 -22.27 10.47
N GLU A 206 21.99 -22.49 11.24
CA GLU A 206 22.00 -22.32 12.69
C GLU A 206 21.76 -20.86 13.10
N THR A 207 22.51 -19.93 12.49
CA THR A 207 22.38 -18.49 12.80
C THR A 207 21.02 -17.92 12.41
N MET A 208 20.44 -18.36 11.29
CA MET A 208 19.12 -17.92 10.82
C MET A 208 17.99 -18.50 11.66
N THR A 209 18.15 -19.70 12.22
CA THR A 209 17.16 -20.30 13.16
C THR A 209 17.01 -19.48 14.43
N ASN A 210 18.06 -18.76 14.86
CA ASN A 210 17.99 -17.82 15.99
C ASN A 210 17.24 -16.52 15.66
N ILE A 211 17.08 -16.18 14.38
CA ILE A 211 16.42 -14.94 13.92
C ILE A 211 14.94 -15.19 13.59
N THR A 212 14.64 -16.30 12.90
CA THR A 212 13.27 -16.67 12.50
C THR A 212 13.01 -18.15 12.74
N ARG A 213 11.81 -18.48 13.20
CA ARG A 213 11.40 -19.87 13.45
C ARG A 213 11.12 -20.65 12.17
N ASN A 214 10.93 -19.96 11.05
CA ASN A 214 10.60 -20.56 9.77
C ASN A 214 11.59 -20.09 8.70
N PHE A 215 12.74 -20.77 8.68
CA PHE A 215 13.80 -20.55 7.70
C PHE A 215 13.84 -21.72 6.70
N ARG A 216 13.88 -21.42 5.41
CA ARG A 216 14.08 -22.41 4.34
C ARG A 216 15.31 -22.03 3.53
N LEU A 217 16.19 -22.99 3.33
CA LEU A 217 17.40 -22.85 2.52
C LEU A 217 17.27 -23.69 1.25
N GLY A 218 17.36 -23.05 0.09
CA GLY A 218 17.49 -23.70 -1.21
C GLY A 218 18.91 -23.57 -1.73
N PHE A 219 19.37 -24.57 -2.47
CA PHE A 219 20.66 -24.55 -3.16
C PHE A 219 20.47 -24.83 -4.64
N GLY A 220 21.09 -24.02 -5.48
CA GLY A 220 21.21 -24.24 -6.91
C GLY A 220 22.64 -24.02 -7.35
N SER A 221 23.02 -24.66 -8.45
CA SER A 221 24.28 -24.40 -9.11
C SER A 221 24.07 -24.08 -10.58
N PHE A 222 24.93 -23.23 -11.11
CA PHE A 222 25.02 -23.00 -12.54
C PHE A 222 26.46 -23.20 -13.03
N VAL A 223 26.56 -23.59 -14.29
CA VAL A 223 27.76 -23.54 -15.11
C VAL A 223 27.33 -22.94 -16.45
N ASP A 224 28.29 -22.61 -17.31
CA ASP A 224 28.00 -22.12 -18.65
C ASP A 224 27.26 -23.15 -19.53
N LYS A 225 26.71 -22.69 -20.65
CA LYS A 225 25.97 -23.52 -21.60
C LYS A 225 26.85 -24.65 -22.14
N VAL A 226 26.27 -25.83 -22.33
CA VAL A 226 26.96 -27.02 -22.87
C VAL A 226 27.19 -26.97 -24.40
N LEU A 227 27.44 -25.79 -24.95
CA LEU A 227 27.59 -25.54 -26.39
C LEU A 227 28.92 -24.85 -26.68
N MET A 228 29.46 -25.04 -27.87
CA MET A 228 30.56 -24.22 -28.38
C MET A 228 30.11 -22.75 -28.48
N PRO A 229 30.95 -21.76 -28.17
CA PRO A 229 32.37 -21.84 -27.77
C PRO A 229 32.60 -21.93 -26.24
N TYR A 230 31.54 -22.11 -25.44
CA TYR A 230 31.58 -22.04 -23.98
C TYR A 230 32.20 -23.28 -23.32
N VAL A 231 31.99 -24.47 -23.91
CA VAL A 231 32.62 -25.72 -23.48
C VAL A 231 33.25 -26.44 -24.67
N SER A 232 34.35 -27.18 -24.43
CA SER A 232 34.95 -28.03 -25.46
C SER A 232 34.08 -29.26 -25.71
N THR A 233 33.64 -29.46 -26.96
CA THR A 233 32.86 -30.63 -27.39
C THR A 233 33.73 -31.78 -27.91
N VAL A 234 35.06 -31.66 -27.79
CA VAL A 234 35.98 -32.73 -28.21
C VAL A 234 35.83 -33.92 -27.25
N PRO A 235 35.51 -35.13 -27.73
CA PRO A 235 35.38 -36.29 -26.86
C PRO A 235 36.74 -36.66 -26.26
N LYS A 236 36.82 -36.52 -24.92
CA LYS A 236 37.95 -36.69 -23.97
C LYS A 236 38.82 -35.45 -23.72
N LYS A 237 38.71 -34.98 -22.48
CA LYS A 237 39.73 -34.28 -21.70
C LYS A 237 40.08 -35.18 -20.51
#